data_AF-Q84VP2-F1
#
_entry.id   AF-Q84VP2-F1
#
_cell.length_a   1.000
_cell.length_b   1.000
_cell.length_c   1.000
_cell.angle_alpha   90.00
_cell.angle_beta   90.00
_cell.angle_gamma   90.00
#
_symmetry.space_group_name_H-M   'P 1'
#
loop_
_entity.id
_entity.type
_entity.pdbx_description
1 polymer ?
#
loop_
_entity_poly.entity_id
_entity_poly.type
_entity_poly.pdbx_seq_one_letter_code
_entity_poly.pdbx_strand_id
1 'polypeptide(L)'
;CLSGMDILLTVDPVNIHYILSSNFANYPKGMEFKKIFEVVGDSIFNVDSGLWEDMRNSSHTIFSNQDFQMFWVSTSVSKLRQGLVPILENAADKNILVDLQDLFQRFLFDTSLILMTGYDPKCLSVEMPKVEFGDAVDGVSDGVFYRHVKPVFLWRLQYLIGVGVEKRLKRGLAVFDQLLEKIIMAKREEINSHGTHHPSRGEAIDVLTYYMTMDTTKYKYLEPSDDRFIKDTILGFLIAARDTTSSALTWFFWLMSKNPEAINKIRQEVNKKMPRFDPADLEKLVYLHGAVCETLRLYPPVPFNHKSPAKP
;
A
#
# COMPACT_ATOMS: atom_id res chain seq x y z
N CYS A 1 -22.96 -14.70 -10.65
CA CYS A 1 -21.75 -14.94 -9.85
C CYS A 1 -22.00 -16.15 -8.94
N LEU A 2 -21.01 -17.01 -8.66
CA LEU A 2 -21.17 -18.17 -7.75
C LEU A 2 -21.34 -17.75 -6.27
N SER A 3 -21.18 -16.46 -5.96
CA SER A 3 -21.31 -15.92 -4.60
C SER A 3 -22.75 -15.77 -4.11
N GLY A 4 -23.76 -15.85 -4.98
CA GLY A 4 -25.16 -15.56 -4.63
C GLY A 4 -25.46 -14.08 -4.39
N MET A 5 -24.56 -13.17 -4.80
CA MET A 5 -24.74 -11.72 -4.72
C MET A 5 -25.38 -11.17 -6.00
N ASP A 6 -26.37 -10.29 -5.85
CA ASP A 6 -26.88 -9.44 -6.93
C ASP A 6 -25.88 -8.31 -7.19
N ILE A 7 -25.24 -8.34 -8.35
CA ILE A 7 -24.15 -7.41 -8.70
C ILE A 7 -24.53 -6.67 -9.98
N LEU A 8 -24.54 -5.34 -9.90
CA LEU A 8 -24.57 -4.46 -11.06
C LEU A 8 -23.13 -4.09 -11.44
N LEU A 9 -22.72 -4.40 -12.67
CA LEU A 9 -21.43 -3.97 -13.22
C LEU A 9 -21.65 -2.79 -14.16
N THR A 10 -20.86 -1.74 -13.98
CA THR A 10 -20.87 -0.57 -14.87
C THR A 10 -19.47 -0.16 -15.24
N VAL A 11 -19.29 0.20 -16.50
CA VAL A 11 -18.09 0.87 -17.04
C VAL A 11 -18.41 2.25 -17.61
N ASP A 12 -19.67 2.68 -17.50
CA ASP A 12 -20.13 3.99 -17.95
C ASP A 12 -19.56 5.09 -17.04
N PRO A 13 -18.79 6.06 -17.58
CA PRO A 13 -18.22 7.17 -16.79
C PRO A 13 -19.26 7.99 -16.03
N VAL A 14 -20.47 8.15 -16.55
CA VAL A 14 -21.56 8.91 -15.89
C VAL A 14 -22.01 8.17 -14.63
N ASN A 15 -22.21 6.85 -14.73
CA ASN A 15 -22.54 6.02 -13.58
C ASN A 15 -21.40 6.02 -12.54
N ILE A 16 -20.15 5.91 -13.00
CA ILE A 16 -18.98 5.93 -12.12
C ILE A 16 -18.88 7.27 -11.39
N HIS A 17 -19.05 8.39 -12.09
CA HIS A 17 -19.08 9.73 -11.49
C HIS A 17 -20.22 9.87 -10.47
N TYR A 18 -21.40 9.34 -10.80
CA TYR A 18 -22.54 9.37 -9.88
C TYR A 18 -22.25 8.61 -8.58
N ILE A 19 -21.75 7.38 -8.68
CA ILE A 19 -21.50 6.48 -7.56
C ILE A 19 -20.30 6.94 -6.71
N LEU A 20 -19.20 7.34 -7.35
CA LEU A 20 -17.93 7.62 -6.67
C LEU A 20 -17.71 9.10 -6.36
N SER A 21 -18.55 10.00 -6.85
CA SER A 21 -18.41 11.44 -6.63
C SER A 21 -19.73 12.10 -6.22
N SER A 22 -20.68 12.29 -7.13
CA SER A 22 -21.82 13.19 -6.88
C SER A 22 -22.82 12.67 -5.84
N ASN A 23 -22.95 11.34 -5.67
CA ASN A 23 -23.80 10.70 -4.68
C ASN A 23 -23.01 9.76 -3.75
N PHE A 24 -21.74 10.07 -3.50
CA PHE A 24 -20.80 9.20 -2.75
C PHE A 24 -21.36 8.70 -1.40
N ALA A 25 -22.04 9.57 -0.64
CA ALA A 25 -22.60 9.23 0.67
C ALA A 25 -23.68 8.13 0.61
N ASN A 26 -24.36 7.96 -0.53
CA ASN A 26 -25.32 6.88 -0.73
C ASN A 26 -24.68 5.54 -1.11
N TYR A 27 -23.38 5.53 -1.39
CA TYR A 27 -22.65 4.35 -1.83
C TYR A 27 -21.50 4.03 -0.86
N PRO A 28 -21.80 3.56 0.37
CA PRO A 28 -20.79 2.92 1.22
C PRO A 28 -20.25 1.65 0.56
N LYS A 29 -19.22 1.05 1.16
CA LYS A 29 -18.72 -0.26 0.73
C LYS A 29 -19.71 -1.38 1.05
N GLY A 30 -20.38 -1.27 2.20
CA GLY A 30 -21.48 -2.16 2.59
C GLY A 30 -21.03 -3.44 3.30
N MET A 31 -22.00 -4.19 3.83
CA MET A 31 -21.74 -5.36 4.70
C MET A 31 -21.01 -6.51 3.99
N GLU A 32 -21.32 -6.76 2.72
CA GLU A 32 -20.66 -7.84 1.97
C GLU A 32 -19.18 -7.54 1.72
N PHE A 33 -18.84 -6.28 1.40
CA PHE A 33 -17.45 -5.84 1.34
C PHE A 33 -16.76 -6.04 2.69
N LYS A 34 -17.42 -5.64 3.79
CA LYS A 34 -16.90 -5.81 5.15
C LYS A 34 -16.61 -7.27 5.53
N LYS A 35 -17.44 -8.21 5.10
CA LYS A 35 -17.21 -9.65 5.32
C LYS A 35 -16.00 -10.16 4.55
N ILE A 36 -15.80 -9.70 3.31
CA ILE A 36 -14.66 -10.12 2.48
C ILE A 36 -13.35 -9.60 3.08
N PHE A 37 -13.34 -8.33 3.47
CA PHE A 37 -12.19 -7.62 4.02
C PHE A 37 -12.10 -7.65 5.56
N GLU A 38 -12.87 -8.53 6.22
CA GLU A 38 -12.87 -8.68 7.70
C GLU A 38 -11.46 -8.85 8.29
N VAL A 39 -10.57 -9.43 7.50
CA VAL A 39 -9.18 -9.76 7.85
C VAL A 39 -8.24 -8.56 7.92
N VAL A 40 -8.60 -7.44 7.31
CA VAL A 40 -7.87 -6.16 7.41
C VAL A 40 -8.55 -5.20 8.38
N GLY A 41 -9.39 -5.75 9.27
CA GLY A 41 -10.00 -5.06 10.40
C GLY A 41 -10.71 -3.76 10.02
N ASP A 42 -10.57 -2.74 10.86
CA ASP A 42 -11.13 -1.40 10.63
C ASP A 42 -10.13 -0.46 9.93
N SER A 43 -9.37 -1.00 8.97
CA SER A 43 -8.53 -0.19 8.08
C SER A 43 -9.35 0.73 7.17
N ILE A 44 -8.70 1.73 6.56
CA ILE A 44 -9.32 2.70 5.65
C ILE A 44 -10.08 2.04 4.48
N PHE A 45 -9.66 0.82 4.12
CA PHE A 45 -10.32 0.01 3.11
C PHE A 45 -11.67 -0.52 3.55
N ASN A 46 -11.89 -0.76 4.84
CA ASN A 46 -13.07 -1.47 5.32
C ASN A 46 -14.11 -0.58 6.01
N VAL A 47 -13.68 0.58 6.52
CA VAL A 47 -14.56 1.51 7.24
C VAL A 47 -15.40 2.37 6.29
N ASP A 48 -16.55 2.84 6.79
CA ASP A 48 -17.51 3.70 6.09
C ASP A 48 -17.87 4.91 6.99
N SER A 49 -18.53 5.92 6.41
CA SER A 49 -19.13 7.05 7.14
C SER A 49 -18.10 7.85 7.97
N GLY A 50 -18.44 8.27 9.20
CA GLY A 50 -17.63 9.20 10.00
C GLY A 50 -16.23 8.69 10.32
N LEU A 51 -16.08 7.39 10.62
CA LEU A 51 -14.75 6.80 10.84
C LEU A 51 -13.87 6.88 9.58
N TRP A 52 -14.45 6.59 8.41
CA TRP A 52 -13.73 6.72 7.15
C TRP A 52 -13.34 8.17 6.85
N GLU A 53 -14.24 9.12 7.12
CA GLU A 53 -13.99 10.55 6.89
C GLU A 53 -12.87 11.08 7.78
N ASP A 54 -12.92 10.80 9.08
CA ASP A 54 -11.88 11.17 10.03
C ASP A 54 -10.53 10.54 9.66
N MET A 55 -10.53 9.25 9.31
CA MET A 55 -9.32 8.55 8.90
C MET A 55 -8.74 9.16 7.63
N ARG A 56 -9.57 9.42 6.60
CA ARG A 56 -9.17 10.06 5.34
C ARG A 56 -8.59 11.45 5.56
N ASN A 57 -9.24 12.27 6.39
CA ASN A 57 -8.81 13.64 6.67
C ASN A 57 -7.48 13.65 7.44
N SER A 58 -7.33 12.74 8.41
CA SER A 58 -6.10 12.54 9.17
C SER A 58 -4.95 12.07 8.27
N SER A 59 -5.19 11.07 7.41
CA SER A 59 -4.18 10.60 6.44
C SER A 59 -3.78 11.66 5.42
N HIS A 60 -4.75 12.44 4.92
CA HIS A 60 -4.46 13.55 4.01
C HIS A 60 -3.55 14.59 4.67
N THR A 61 -3.74 14.85 5.98
CA THR A 61 -2.92 15.80 6.74
C THR A 61 -1.46 15.37 6.80
N ILE A 62 -1.17 14.11 7.13
CA ILE A 62 0.22 13.61 7.17
C ILE A 62 0.83 13.48 5.76
N PHE A 63 0.10 12.96 4.78
CA PHE A 63 0.67 12.75 3.44
C PHE A 63 0.87 14.03 2.63
N SER A 64 0.17 15.12 3.01
CA SER A 64 0.40 16.45 2.43
C SER A 64 1.48 17.25 3.17
N ASN A 65 2.02 16.72 4.28
CA ASN A 65 3.08 17.38 5.02
C ASN A 65 4.40 17.32 4.23
N GLN A 66 5.08 18.45 4.09
CA GLN A 66 6.32 18.57 3.31
C GLN A 66 7.48 17.74 3.89
N ASP A 67 7.60 17.67 5.22
CA ASP A 67 8.64 16.87 5.87
C ASP A 67 8.40 15.38 5.63
N PHE A 68 7.13 14.95 5.64
CA PHE A 68 6.77 13.57 5.29
C PHE A 68 7.08 13.25 3.82
N GLN A 69 6.79 14.16 2.89
CA GLN A 69 7.11 13.97 1.47
C GLN A 69 8.63 13.90 1.23
N MET A 70 9.40 14.75 1.90
CA MET A 70 10.86 14.70 1.86
C MET A 70 11.42 13.40 2.47
N PHE A 71 10.80 12.90 3.53
CA PHE A 71 11.13 11.60 4.12
C PHE A 71 10.81 10.42 3.23
N TRP A 72 9.68 10.45 2.52
CA TRP A 72 9.35 9.47 1.48
C TRP A 72 10.44 9.45 0.42
N VAL A 73 10.72 10.61 -0.18
CA VAL A 73 11.70 10.71 -1.27
C VAL A 73 13.09 10.25 -0.80
N SER A 74 13.55 10.69 0.36
CA SER A 74 14.86 10.31 0.89
C SER A 74 14.95 8.81 1.19
N THR A 75 13.92 8.23 1.80
CA THR A 75 13.81 6.78 2.06
C THR A 75 13.86 5.99 0.76
N SER A 76 13.10 6.40 -0.25
CA SER A 76 13.05 5.73 -1.56
C SER A 76 14.38 5.78 -2.28
N VAL A 77 15.04 6.95 -2.31
CA VAL A 77 16.36 7.12 -2.93
C VAL A 77 17.42 6.32 -2.19
N SER A 78 17.39 6.31 -0.86
CA SER A 78 18.31 5.54 -0.03
C SER A 78 18.19 4.05 -0.35
N LYS A 79 16.97 3.50 -0.32
CA LYS A 79 16.70 2.09 -0.63
C LYS A 79 17.02 1.71 -2.07
N LEU A 80 16.80 2.64 -3.01
CA LEU A 80 17.17 2.44 -4.40
C LEU A 80 18.69 2.33 -4.57
N ARG A 81 19.46 3.25 -3.96
CA ARG A 81 20.93 3.28 -4.07
C ARG A 81 21.62 2.16 -3.31
N GLN A 82 21.10 1.78 -2.14
CA GLN A 82 21.75 0.81 -1.25
C GLN A 82 21.28 -0.62 -1.47
N GLY A 83 20.09 -0.82 -2.03
CA GLY A 83 19.51 -2.15 -2.27
C GLY A 83 19.27 -2.42 -3.74
N LEU A 84 18.33 -1.68 -4.35
CA LEU A 84 17.80 -2.01 -5.68
C LEU A 84 18.87 -2.00 -6.78
N VAL A 85 19.64 -0.90 -6.88
CA VAL A 85 20.67 -0.73 -7.90
C VAL A 85 21.80 -1.75 -7.74
N PRO A 86 22.41 -1.95 -6.54
CA PRO A 86 23.44 -2.97 -6.35
C PRO A 86 22.99 -4.39 -6.72
N ILE A 87 21.73 -4.75 -6.43
CA ILE A 87 21.18 -6.06 -6.83
C ILE A 87 21.15 -6.18 -8.35
N LEU A 88 20.68 -5.16 -9.05
CA LEU A 88 20.59 -5.14 -10.51
C LEU A 88 21.98 -5.11 -11.18
N GLU A 89 22.94 -4.37 -10.61
CA GLU A 89 24.33 -4.35 -11.09
C GLU A 89 24.99 -5.72 -10.94
N ASN A 90 24.90 -6.32 -9.75
CA ASN A 90 25.44 -7.67 -9.52
C ASN A 90 24.76 -8.72 -10.41
N ALA A 91 23.46 -8.59 -10.67
CA ALA A 91 22.76 -9.47 -11.60
C ALA A 91 23.21 -9.27 -13.05
N ALA A 92 23.45 -8.03 -13.49
CA ALA A 92 23.98 -7.74 -14.80
C ALA A 92 25.40 -8.30 -14.98
N ASP A 93 26.28 -8.11 -13.98
CA ASP A 93 27.67 -8.57 -14.00
C ASP A 93 27.78 -10.10 -14.05
N LYS A 94 26.90 -10.79 -13.33
CA LYS A 94 26.88 -12.26 -13.23
C LYS A 94 25.90 -12.92 -14.20
N ASN A 95 25.22 -12.14 -15.04
CA ASN A 95 24.17 -12.60 -15.95
C ASN A 95 23.08 -13.45 -15.26
N ILE A 96 22.62 -12.98 -14.09
CA ILE A 96 21.59 -13.63 -13.29
C ILE A 96 20.22 -13.12 -13.74
N LEU A 97 19.27 -14.04 -13.94
CA LEU A 97 17.88 -13.69 -14.19
C LEU A 97 17.24 -13.17 -12.90
N VAL A 98 16.58 -12.01 -13.01
CA VAL A 98 15.91 -11.34 -11.88
C VAL A 98 14.43 -11.23 -12.18
N ASP A 99 13.60 -11.65 -11.23
CA ASP A 99 12.18 -11.35 -11.24
C ASP A 99 11.96 -9.92 -10.70
N LEU A 100 11.63 -9.00 -11.61
CA LEU A 100 11.38 -7.60 -11.25
C LEU A 100 10.14 -7.44 -10.35
N GLN A 101 9.17 -8.35 -10.42
CA GLN A 101 7.98 -8.28 -9.57
C GLN A 101 8.36 -8.53 -8.10
N ASP A 102 9.08 -9.62 -7.82
CA ASP A 102 9.59 -9.91 -6.47
C ASP A 102 10.48 -8.75 -5.95
N LEU A 103 11.35 -8.24 -6.83
CA LEU A 103 12.25 -7.14 -6.48
C LEU A 103 11.50 -5.85 -6.11
N PHE A 104 10.48 -5.47 -6.89
CA PHE A 104 9.66 -4.29 -6.58
C PHE A 104 8.79 -4.51 -5.34
N GLN A 105 8.26 -5.71 -5.12
CA GLN A 105 7.51 -6.03 -3.90
C GLN A 105 8.38 -5.89 -2.65
N ARG A 106 9.65 -6.31 -2.70
CA ARG A 106 10.63 -6.11 -1.61
C ARG A 106 10.98 -4.65 -1.40
N PHE A 107 11.28 -3.93 -2.48
CA PHE A 107 11.57 -2.50 -2.42
C PHE A 107 10.41 -1.71 -1.80
N LEU A 108 9.18 -1.98 -2.24
CA LEU A 108 8.01 -1.28 -1.73
C LEU A 108 7.65 -1.72 -0.32
N PHE A 109 7.92 -2.96 0.07
CA PHE A 109 7.72 -3.37 1.45
C PHE A 109 8.68 -2.63 2.40
N ASP A 110 9.98 -2.62 2.10
CA ASP A 110 10.98 -1.91 2.90
C ASP A 110 10.64 -0.41 3.05
N THR A 111 10.39 0.26 1.92
CA THR A 111 10.08 1.69 1.90
C THR A 111 8.76 2.02 2.61
N SER A 112 7.71 1.22 2.39
CA SER A 112 6.42 1.43 3.05
C SER A 112 6.51 1.18 4.56
N LEU A 113 7.22 0.14 5.01
CA LEU A 113 7.35 -0.14 6.45
C LEU A 113 8.13 0.94 7.19
N ILE A 114 9.18 1.48 6.56
CA ILE A 114 9.92 2.64 7.08
C ILE A 114 8.99 3.86 7.16
N LEU A 115 8.23 4.15 6.11
CA LEU A 115 7.32 5.31 6.10
C LEU A 115 6.20 5.18 7.12
N MET A 116 5.71 3.96 7.32
CA MET A 116 4.59 3.71 8.22
C MET A 116 5.02 3.61 9.68
N THR A 117 6.24 3.15 9.99
CA THR A 117 6.61 2.79 11.37
C THR A 117 8.00 3.23 11.81
N GLY A 118 8.82 3.75 10.89
CA GLY A 118 10.24 4.04 11.11
C GLY A 118 11.13 2.80 11.15
N TYR A 119 10.56 1.58 11.05
CA TYR A 119 11.32 0.33 11.11
C TYR A 119 11.76 -0.14 9.71
N ASP A 120 13.05 -0.45 9.56
CA ASP A 120 13.61 -1.01 8.34
C ASP A 120 13.71 -2.55 8.42
N PRO A 121 12.90 -3.31 7.64
CA PRO A 121 12.94 -4.76 7.66
C PRO A 121 14.08 -5.36 6.83
N LYS A 122 14.80 -4.55 6.04
CA LYS A 122 15.96 -4.95 5.23
C LYS A 122 15.71 -6.16 4.34
N CYS A 123 14.52 -6.27 3.73
CA CYS A 123 14.16 -7.39 2.86
C CYS A 123 14.80 -7.29 1.47
N LEU A 124 15.28 -6.09 1.10
CA LEU A 124 15.98 -5.81 -0.14
C LEU A 124 17.50 -5.83 0.08
N SER A 125 18.10 -7.02 0.00
CA SER A 125 19.56 -7.23 0.08
C SER A 125 20.05 -8.17 -1.02
N VAL A 126 21.35 -8.17 -1.29
CA VAL A 126 21.98 -8.99 -2.36
C VAL A 126 21.75 -10.49 -2.13
N GLU A 127 21.69 -10.92 -0.87
CA GLU A 127 21.40 -12.30 -0.49
C GLU A 127 19.99 -12.74 -0.85
N MET A 128 19.08 -11.78 -1.14
CA MET A 128 17.66 -12.00 -1.46
C MET A 128 17.03 -13.04 -0.52
N PRO A 129 17.09 -12.83 0.81
CA PRO A 129 16.61 -13.81 1.76
C PRO A 129 15.15 -14.14 1.52
N LYS A 130 14.72 -15.34 1.88
CA LYS A 130 13.30 -15.69 1.83
C LYS A 130 12.55 -14.77 2.79
N VAL A 131 11.67 -13.93 2.23
CA VAL A 131 10.90 -12.96 3.02
C VAL A 131 9.64 -13.65 3.49
N GLU A 132 9.60 -14.07 4.75
CA GLU A 132 8.36 -14.63 5.35
C GLU A 132 7.18 -13.66 5.20
N PHE A 133 7.48 -12.36 5.18
CA PHE A 133 6.50 -11.30 4.95
C PHE A 133 5.95 -11.27 3.50
N GLY A 134 6.76 -11.59 2.48
CA GLY A 134 6.28 -11.68 1.10
C GLY A 134 5.23 -12.78 0.95
N ASP A 135 5.55 -13.98 1.44
CA ASP A 135 4.63 -15.12 1.51
C ASP A 135 3.36 -14.78 2.32
N ALA A 136 3.50 -13.96 3.38
CA ALA A 136 2.40 -13.53 4.23
C ALA A 136 1.44 -12.58 3.50
N VAL A 137 1.95 -11.56 2.83
CA VAL A 137 1.11 -10.61 2.08
C VAL A 137 0.41 -11.32 0.93
N ASP A 138 1.13 -12.16 0.17
CA ASP A 138 0.55 -12.91 -0.94
C ASP A 138 -0.55 -13.85 -0.43
N GLY A 139 -0.38 -14.46 0.75
CA GLY A 139 -1.42 -15.24 1.39
C GLY A 139 -2.67 -14.43 1.75
N VAL A 140 -2.51 -13.18 2.21
CA VAL A 140 -3.62 -12.27 2.50
C VAL A 140 -4.32 -11.84 1.21
N SER A 141 -3.57 -11.37 0.21
CA SER A 141 -4.09 -10.92 -1.09
C SER A 141 -4.81 -12.06 -1.84
N ASP A 142 -4.23 -13.27 -1.87
CA ASP A 142 -4.85 -14.47 -2.44
C ASP A 142 -6.17 -14.80 -1.75
N GLY A 143 -6.21 -14.73 -0.41
CA GLY A 143 -7.42 -15.04 0.36
C GLY A 143 -8.52 -14.00 0.17
N VAL A 144 -8.18 -12.71 0.15
CA VAL A 144 -9.13 -11.64 -0.17
C VAL A 144 -9.71 -11.86 -1.58
N PHE A 145 -8.87 -12.11 -2.59
CA PHE A 145 -9.34 -12.41 -3.95
C PHE A 145 -10.22 -13.67 -4.00
N TYR A 146 -9.82 -14.74 -3.30
CA TYR A 146 -10.58 -15.98 -3.20
C TYR A 146 -11.98 -15.77 -2.64
N ARG A 147 -12.12 -14.93 -1.61
CA ARG A 147 -13.42 -14.57 -1.00
C ARG A 147 -14.34 -13.78 -1.94
N HIS A 148 -13.80 -13.04 -2.91
CA HIS A 148 -14.61 -12.33 -3.91
C HIS A 148 -15.30 -13.28 -4.90
N VAL A 149 -14.66 -14.42 -5.22
CA VAL A 149 -15.12 -15.32 -6.28
C VAL A 149 -15.81 -16.59 -5.77
N LYS A 150 -15.62 -16.95 -4.49
CA LYS A 150 -16.20 -18.16 -3.90
C LYS A 150 -17.42 -17.87 -3.01
N PRO A 151 -18.42 -18.77 -2.99
CA PRO A 151 -19.53 -18.71 -2.03
C PRO A 151 -19.06 -18.55 -0.58
N VAL A 152 -19.80 -17.74 0.19
CA VAL A 152 -19.51 -17.43 1.60
C VAL A 152 -19.28 -18.67 2.45
N PHE A 153 -20.11 -19.70 2.28
CA PHE A 153 -20.00 -20.92 3.08
C PHE A 153 -18.69 -21.69 2.84
N LEU A 154 -18.15 -21.67 1.61
CA LEU A 154 -16.95 -22.44 1.27
C LEU A 154 -15.70 -21.87 1.92
N TRP A 155 -15.49 -20.56 1.80
CA TRP A 155 -14.32 -19.94 2.39
C TRP A 155 -14.44 -19.85 3.91
N ARG A 156 -15.65 -19.67 4.48
CA ARG A 156 -15.85 -19.77 5.94
C ARG A 156 -15.49 -21.14 6.48
N LEU A 157 -15.88 -22.21 5.78
CA LEU A 157 -15.52 -23.56 6.16
C LEU A 157 -14.00 -23.77 6.11
N GLN A 158 -13.34 -23.34 5.03
CA GLN A 158 -11.87 -23.44 4.90
C GLN A 158 -11.13 -22.65 5.99
N TYR A 159 -11.64 -21.48 6.36
CA TYR A 159 -11.10 -20.67 7.45
C TYR A 159 -11.23 -21.38 8.80
N LEU A 160 -12.40 -21.96 9.08
CA LEU A 160 -12.66 -22.68 10.32
C LEU A 160 -11.77 -23.92 10.50
N ILE A 161 -11.67 -24.75 9.46
CA ILE A 161 -10.86 -25.99 9.49
C ILE A 161 -9.37 -25.74 9.22
N GLY A 162 -8.99 -24.52 8.82
CA GLY A 162 -7.60 -24.12 8.59
C GLY A 162 -6.94 -24.83 7.40
N VAL A 163 -7.61 -24.90 6.26
CA VAL A 163 -7.06 -25.50 5.02
C VAL A 163 -7.11 -24.55 3.83
N GLY A 164 -6.43 -24.91 2.74
CA GLY A 164 -6.51 -24.19 1.47
C GLY A 164 -5.96 -22.76 1.54
N VAL A 165 -6.60 -21.88 0.76
CA VAL A 165 -6.20 -20.46 0.64
C VAL A 165 -6.39 -19.73 1.97
N GLU A 166 -7.46 -20.03 2.69
CA GLU A 166 -7.75 -19.42 4.01
C GLU A 166 -6.70 -19.78 5.07
N LYS A 167 -6.08 -20.97 5.00
CA LYS A 167 -4.92 -21.31 5.85
C LYS A 167 -3.72 -20.40 5.57
N ARG A 168 -3.45 -20.08 4.29
CA ARG A 168 -2.36 -19.19 3.91
C ARG A 168 -2.65 -17.77 4.38
N LEU A 169 -3.86 -17.28 4.16
CA LEU A 169 -4.32 -15.99 4.69
C LEU A 169 -4.14 -15.91 6.21
N LYS A 170 -4.64 -16.91 6.97
CA LYS A 170 -4.56 -16.91 8.43
C LYS A 170 -3.12 -16.90 8.95
N ARG A 171 -2.22 -17.64 8.28
CA ARG A 171 -0.78 -17.60 8.61
C ARG A 171 -0.16 -16.24 8.28
N GLY A 172 -0.54 -15.65 7.14
CA GLY A 172 -0.08 -14.33 6.73
C GLY A 172 -0.43 -13.27 7.78
N LEU A 173 -1.71 -13.20 8.18
CA LEU A 173 -2.16 -12.30 9.25
C LEU A 173 -1.39 -12.49 10.54
N ALA A 174 -1.16 -13.74 10.97
CA ALA A 174 -0.41 -14.00 12.20
C ALA A 174 1.04 -13.46 12.15
N VAL A 175 1.69 -13.50 10.98
CA VAL A 175 3.03 -12.92 10.78
C VAL A 175 2.97 -11.39 10.89
N PHE A 176 1.97 -10.76 10.26
CA PHE A 176 1.74 -9.32 10.37
C PHE A 176 1.45 -8.89 11.80
N ASP A 177 0.55 -9.59 12.49
CA ASP A 177 0.16 -9.29 13.87
C ASP A 177 1.38 -9.32 14.79
N GLN A 178 2.20 -10.37 14.70
CA GLN A 178 3.42 -10.49 15.50
C GLN A 178 4.45 -9.40 15.21
N LEU A 179 4.59 -9.00 13.94
CA LEU A 179 5.52 -7.94 13.55
C LEU A 179 5.03 -6.58 14.06
N LEU A 180 3.77 -6.24 13.78
CA LEU A 180 3.18 -4.96 14.16
C LEU A 180 3.09 -4.80 15.67
N GLU A 181 2.78 -5.87 16.40
CA GLU A 181 2.75 -5.85 17.86
C GLU A 181 4.12 -5.52 18.46
N LYS A 182 5.20 -6.13 17.96
CA LYS A 182 6.58 -5.79 18.37
C LYS A 182 6.94 -4.34 18.06
N ILE A 183 6.61 -3.87 16.86
CA ILE A 183 6.90 -2.50 16.42
C ILE A 183 6.13 -1.48 17.25
N ILE A 184 4.83 -1.70 17.48
CA ILE A 184 3.96 -0.82 18.27
C ILE A 184 4.44 -0.75 19.72
N MET A 185 4.77 -1.89 20.33
CA MET A 185 5.32 -1.92 21.69
C MET A 185 6.61 -1.11 21.79
N ALA A 186 7.58 -1.37 20.91
CA ALA A 186 8.85 -0.64 20.90
C ALA A 186 8.64 0.87 20.68
N LYS A 187 7.73 1.25 19.78
CA LYS A 187 7.43 2.66 19.50
C LYS A 187 6.76 3.36 20.68
N ARG A 188 5.86 2.69 21.41
CA ARG A 188 5.27 3.23 22.64
C ARG A 188 6.33 3.41 23.74
N GLU A 189 7.25 2.46 23.90
CA GLU A 189 8.37 2.59 24.84
C GLU A 189 9.30 3.76 24.48
N GLU A 190 9.60 3.95 23.19
CA GLU A 190 10.38 5.07 22.67
C GLU A 190 9.72 6.42 23.03
N ILE A 191 8.42 6.58 22.72
CA ILE A 191 7.65 7.80 23.00
C ILE A 191 7.54 8.06 24.51
N ASN A 192 7.32 7.02 25.33
CA ASN A 192 7.18 7.18 26.78
C ASN A 192 8.52 7.51 27.46
N SER A 193 9.63 6.97 26.97
CA SER A 193 10.97 7.16 27.55
C SER A 193 11.59 8.53 27.23
N HIS A 194 11.31 9.07 26.04
CA HIS A 194 11.84 10.37 25.61
C HIS A 194 10.89 11.53 25.98
N GLY A 195 9.74 11.26 26.61
CA GLY A 195 8.66 12.24 26.77
C GLY A 195 8.09 12.65 25.42
N THR A 196 7.09 13.53 25.38
CA THR A 196 6.64 14.20 24.14
C THR A 196 7.74 15.15 23.63
N HIS A 197 8.90 14.62 23.25
CA HIS A 197 9.77 15.29 22.32
C HIS A 197 9.00 15.34 21.00
N HIS A 198 8.36 16.49 20.75
CA HIS A 198 8.06 16.86 19.39
C HIS A 198 9.35 16.69 18.59
N PRO A 199 9.30 16.02 17.42
CA PRO A 199 10.48 15.83 16.60
C PRO A 199 11.16 17.17 16.43
N SER A 200 12.50 17.13 16.47
CA SER A 200 13.29 18.33 16.22
C SER A 200 12.82 18.95 14.91
N ARG A 201 12.85 20.29 14.80
CA ARG A 201 12.46 20.99 13.57
C ARG A 201 13.26 20.40 12.39
N GLY A 202 12.62 19.58 11.55
CA GLY A 202 13.25 18.86 10.42
C GLY A 202 13.34 17.33 10.55
N GLU A 203 12.92 16.71 11.66
CA GLU A 203 12.72 15.26 11.76
C GLU A 203 11.33 14.88 11.26
N ALA A 204 11.28 14.08 10.20
CA ALA A 204 10.02 13.63 9.64
C ALA A 204 9.35 12.58 10.54
N ILE A 205 8.05 12.74 10.71
CA ILE A 205 7.21 11.86 11.54
C ILE A 205 6.71 10.70 10.68
N ASP A 206 7.00 9.45 11.07
CA ASP A 206 6.37 8.27 10.48
C ASP A 206 4.89 8.16 10.85
N VAL A 207 4.09 7.42 10.06
CA VAL A 207 2.64 7.36 10.25
C VAL A 207 2.25 6.84 11.64
N LEU A 208 2.94 5.82 12.16
CA LEU A 208 2.69 5.25 13.47
C LEU A 208 2.89 6.30 14.57
N THR A 209 4.02 7.00 14.55
CA THR A 209 4.29 8.11 15.47
C THR A 209 3.22 9.19 15.37
N TYR A 210 2.83 9.58 14.15
CA TYR A 210 1.75 10.56 13.93
C TYR A 210 0.45 10.12 14.59
N TYR A 211 0.03 8.87 14.41
CA TYR A 211 -1.20 8.37 15.03
C TYR A 211 -1.09 8.31 16.56
N MET A 212 0.06 7.92 17.10
CA MET A 212 0.28 7.85 18.55
C MET A 212 0.34 9.21 19.24
N THR A 213 0.76 10.26 18.53
CA THR A 213 0.92 11.62 19.09
C THR A 213 -0.16 12.61 18.63
N MET A 214 -1.14 12.17 17.83
CA MET A 214 -2.15 13.09 17.31
C MET A 214 -3.10 13.60 18.40
N ASP A 215 -3.60 14.81 18.18
CA ASP A 215 -4.68 15.37 18.98
C ASP A 215 -6.01 14.72 18.58
N THR A 216 -6.48 13.78 19.41
CA THR A 216 -7.73 13.04 19.20
C THR A 216 -8.97 13.92 19.29
N THR A 217 -8.89 15.13 19.85
CA THR A 217 -10.04 16.05 19.87
C THR A 217 -10.43 16.54 18.46
N LYS A 218 -9.51 16.45 17.50
CA LYS A 218 -9.75 16.82 16.10
C LYS A 218 -10.54 15.77 15.32
N TYR A 219 -10.55 14.52 15.78
CA TYR A 219 -11.13 13.39 15.06
C TYR A 219 -11.95 12.53 16.02
N LYS A 220 -13.27 12.71 15.96
CA LYS A 220 -14.21 12.11 16.90
C LYS A 220 -14.18 10.58 16.91
N TYR A 221 -13.91 9.96 15.76
CA TYR A 221 -14.03 8.51 15.58
C TYR A 221 -12.69 7.78 15.64
N LEU A 222 -11.54 8.46 15.72
CA LEU A 222 -10.23 7.80 15.77
C LEU A 222 -9.85 7.41 17.19
N GLU A 223 -9.37 6.19 17.36
CA GLU A 223 -9.01 5.60 18.66
C GLU A 223 -7.53 5.17 18.70
N PRO A 224 -6.55 6.10 18.58
CA PRO A 224 -5.12 5.74 18.58
C PRO A 224 -4.60 5.17 19.91
N SER A 225 -5.39 5.24 20.99
CA SER A 225 -5.08 4.52 22.22
C SER A 225 -5.31 3.01 22.10
N ASP A 226 -6.15 2.56 21.18
CA ASP A 226 -6.38 1.14 20.90
C ASP A 226 -5.32 0.61 19.94
N ASP A 227 -4.54 -0.37 20.40
CA ASP A 227 -3.53 -1.05 19.59
C ASP A 227 -4.15 -1.77 18.39
N ARG A 228 -5.40 -2.23 18.50
CA ARG A 228 -6.08 -2.86 17.35
C ARG A 228 -6.33 -1.85 16.25
N PHE A 229 -6.84 -0.67 16.59
CA PHE A 229 -7.05 0.41 15.62
C PHE A 229 -5.74 0.81 14.93
N ILE A 230 -4.64 0.93 15.67
CA ILE A 230 -3.32 1.21 15.09
C ILE A 230 -2.86 0.07 14.16
N LYS A 231 -2.95 -1.19 14.61
CA LYS A 231 -2.56 -2.36 13.80
C LYS A 231 -3.32 -2.38 12.48
N ASP A 232 -4.64 -2.25 12.53
CA ASP A 232 -5.51 -2.25 11.35
C ASP A 232 -5.17 -1.09 10.40
N THR A 233 -4.91 0.09 10.97
CA THR A 233 -4.51 1.29 10.21
C THR A 233 -3.18 1.09 9.47
N ILE A 234 -2.14 0.65 10.17
CA ILE A 234 -0.81 0.44 9.58
C ILE A 234 -0.84 -0.70 8.56
N LEU A 235 -1.51 -1.82 8.87
CA LEU A 235 -1.70 -2.92 7.94
C LEU A 235 -2.37 -2.46 6.64
N GLY A 236 -3.42 -1.65 6.76
CA GLY A 236 -4.11 -1.03 5.63
C GLY A 236 -3.16 -0.25 4.73
N PHE A 237 -2.37 0.68 5.29
CA PHE A 237 -1.43 1.46 4.48
C PHE A 237 -0.31 0.62 3.86
N LEU A 238 0.20 -0.39 4.58
CA LEU A 238 1.24 -1.28 4.05
C LEU A 238 0.75 -2.05 2.83
N ILE A 239 -0.45 -2.62 2.89
CA ILE A 239 -1.07 -3.33 1.77
C ILE A 239 -1.32 -2.35 0.61
N ALA A 240 -1.84 -1.15 0.91
CA ALA A 240 -2.11 -0.12 -0.07
C ALA A 240 -0.87 0.26 -0.88
N ALA A 241 0.24 0.54 -0.18
CA ALA A 241 1.45 1.08 -0.78
C ALA A 241 2.27 0.01 -1.51
N ARG A 242 2.37 -1.22 -0.93
CA ARG A 242 3.18 -2.31 -1.49
C ARG A 242 2.64 -2.82 -2.81
N ASP A 243 1.43 -3.36 -2.80
CA ASP A 243 0.94 -4.18 -3.92
C ASP A 243 0.58 -3.33 -5.14
N THR A 244 -0.01 -2.15 -4.91
CA THR A 244 -0.43 -1.26 -6.01
C THR A 244 0.79 -0.70 -6.77
N THR A 245 1.79 -0.20 -6.05
CA THR A 245 2.96 0.44 -6.64
C THR A 245 3.91 -0.60 -7.26
N SER A 246 4.12 -1.74 -6.60
CA SER A 246 4.94 -2.82 -7.18
C SER A 246 4.33 -3.39 -8.45
N SER A 247 3.00 -3.56 -8.51
CA SER A 247 2.30 -3.96 -9.73
C SER A 247 2.47 -2.92 -10.84
N ALA A 248 2.28 -1.63 -10.54
CA ALA A 248 2.46 -0.55 -11.50
C ALA A 248 3.88 -0.51 -12.07
N LEU A 249 4.91 -0.65 -11.23
CA LEU A 249 6.31 -0.70 -11.68
C LEU A 249 6.59 -1.94 -12.53
N THR A 250 6.07 -3.09 -12.14
CA THR A 250 6.23 -4.35 -12.90
C THR A 250 5.68 -4.17 -14.32
N TRP A 251 4.46 -3.67 -14.46
CA TRP A 251 3.85 -3.41 -15.76
C TRP A 251 4.56 -2.30 -16.53
N PHE A 252 5.04 -1.25 -15.85
CA PHE A 252 5.80 -0.17 -16.47
C PHE A 252 7.06 -0.72 -17.14
N PHE A 253 7.89 -1.47 -16.41
CA PHE A 253 9.13 -2.04 -16.96
C PHE A 253 8.85 -3.11 -18.03
N TRP A 254 7.78 -3.89 -17.88
CA TRP A 254 7.35 -4.82 -18.93
C TRP A 254 6.98 -4.06 -20.22
N LEU A 255 6.18 -3.00 -20.14
CA LEU A 255 5.83 -2.15 -21.28
C LEU A 255 7.07 -1.50 -21.90
N MET A 256 7.99 -1.00 -21.08
CA MET A 256 9.26 -0.43 -21.56
C MET A 256 10.06 -1.46 -22.35
N SER A 257 10.15 -2.71 -21.88
CA SER A 257 10.85 -3.79 -22.59
C SER A 257 10.31 -4.08 -23.99
N LYS A 258 9.02 -3.77 -24.23
CA LYS A 258 8.35 -3.94 -25.52
C LYS A 258 8.36 -2.68 -26.39
N ASN A 259 8.79 -1.53 -25.85
CA ASN A 259 8.73 -0.24 -26.52
C ASN A 259 10.07 0.52 -26.42
N PRO A 260 11.12 0.12 -27.17
CA PRO A 260 12.44 0.75 -27.10
C PRO A 260 12.44 2.24 -27.43
N GLU A 261 11.56 2.70 -28.33
CA GLU A 261 11.42 4.12 -28.65
C GLU A 261 10.97 4.95 -27.44
N ALA A 262 10.04 4.42 -26.63
CA ALA A 262 9.58 5.07 -25.42
C ALA A 262 10.71 5.19 -24.39
N ILE A 263 11.50 4.12 -24.20
CA ILE A 263 12.70 4.16 -23.35
C ILE A 263 13.66 5.26 -23.82
N ASN A 264 13.92 5.36 -25.11
CA ASN A 264 14.84 6.36 -25.66
C ASN A 264 14.34 7.79 -25.39
N LYS A 265 13.05 8.06 -25.57
CA LYS A 265 12.44 9.36 -25.26
C LYS A 265 12.53 9.69 -23.77
N ILE A 266 12.26 8.72 -22.88
CA ILE A 266 12.41 8.89 -21.42
C ILE A 266 13.86 9.23 -21.07
N ARG A 267 14.84 8.48 -21.59
CA ARG A 267 16.26 8.73 -21.33
C ARG A 267 16.71 10.11 -21.82
N GLN A 268 16.28 10.51 -23.00
CA GLN A 268 16.56 11.86 -23.53
C GLN A 268 15.94 12.95 -22.67
N GLU A 269 14.70 12.76 -22.22
CA GLU A 269 14.01 13.71 -21.34
C GLU A 269 14.73 13.84 -19.99
N VAL A 270 15.05 12.71 -19.34
CA VAL A 270 15.76 12.69 -18.05
C VAL A 270 17.13 13.36 -18.17
N ASN A 271 17.94 12.98 -19.16
CA ASN A 271 19.29 13.55 -19.35
C ASN A 271 19.26 15.07 -19.64
N LYS A 272 18.21 15.55 -20.32
CA LYS A 272 18.07 16.97 -20.65
C LYS A 272 17.52 17.80 -19.50
N LYS A 273 16.52 17.30 -18.79
CA LYS A 273 15.74 18.07 -17.81
C LYS A 273 16.15 17.82 -16.35
N MET A 274 16.76 16.67 -16.06
CA MET A 274 17.18 16.25 -14.72
C MET A 274 18.52 15.49 -14.80
N PRO A 275 19.62 16.13 -15.24
CA PRO A 275 20.93 15.49 -15.37
C PRO A 275 21.52 15.04 -14.02
N ARG A 276 21.05 15.63 -12.92
CA ARG A 276 21.25 15.17 -11.55
C ARG A 276 19.88 14.99 -10.93
N PHE A 277 19.72 13.95 -10.13
CA PHE A 277 18.45 13.71 -9.45
C PHE A 277 18.14 14.86 -8.47
N ASP A 278 17.06 15.57 -8.73
CA ASP A 278 16.44 16.56 -7.85
C ASP A 278 14.92 16.27 -7.82
N PRO A 279 14.32 16.00 -6.65
CA PRO A 279 12.88 15.79 -6.53
C PRO A 279 12.04 16.93 -7.10
N ALA A 280 12.53 18.17 -7.04
CA ALA A 280 11.84 19.34 -7.60
C ALA A 280 11.78 19.30 -9.13
N ASP A 281 12.67 18.56 -9.79
CA ASP A 281 12.70 18.44 -11.25
C ASP A 281 11.79 17.34 -11.79
N LEU A 282 11.18 16.51 -10.92
CA LEU A 282 10.28 15.42 -11.34
C LEU A 282 9.08 15.94 -12.13
N GLU A 283 8.56 17.12 -11.79
CA GLU A 283 7.45 17.76 -12.51
C GLU A 283 7.79 18.08 -13.98
N LYS A 284 9.08 18.22 -14.31
CA LYS A 284 9.55 18.56 -15.65
C LYS A 284 9.53 17.33 -16.57
N LEU A 285 9.46 16.11 -16.03
CA LEU A 285 9.53 14.84 -16.75
C LEU A 285 8.16 14.43 -17.31
N VAL A 286 7.62 15.26 -18.20
CA VAL A 286 6.27 15.11 -18.78
C VAL A 286 6.10 13.80 -19.55
N TYR A 287 7.10 13.38 -20.33
CA TYR A 287 7.02 12.13 -21.09
C TYR A 287 7.06 10.91 -20.17
N LEU A 288 7.95 10.91 -19.16
CA LEU A 288 7.97 9.87 -18.13
C LEU A 288 6.63 9.80 -17.38
N HIS A 289 6.08 10.93 -16.97
CA HIS A 289 4.77 10.99 -16.32
C HIS A 289 3.67 10.40 -17.22
N GLY A 290 3.65 10.78 -18.50
CA GLY A 290 2.73 10.22 -19.49
C GLY A 290 2.87 8.70 -19.64
N ALA A 291 4.10 8.16 -19.63
CA ALA A 291 4.34 6.72 -19.70
C ALA A 291 3.84 5.98 -18.44
N VAL A 292 3.97 6.59 -17.25
CA VAL A 292 3.40 6.05 -16.01
C VAL A 292 1.87 6.08 -16.06
N CYS A 293 1.26 7.19 -16.51
CA CYS A 293 -0.19 7.29 -16.69
C CYS A 293 -0.71 6.24 -17.68
N GLU A 294 -0.04 6.04 -18.81
CA GLU A 294 -0.43 5.05 -19.81
C GLU A 294 -0.30 3.62 -19.28
N THR A 295 0.72 3.36 -18.45
CA THR A 295 0.85 2.08 -17.74
C THR A 295 -0.35 1.83 -16.84
N LEU A 296 -0.74 2.80 -16.02
CA LEU A 296 -1.89 2.69 -15.11
C LEU A 296 -3.23 2.61 -15.87
N ARG A 297 -3.32 3.21 -17.06
CA ARG A 297 -4.51 3.11 -17.93
C ARG A 297 -4.67 1.70 -18.50
N LEU A 298 -3.57 1.06 -18.91
CA LEU A 298 -3.56 -0.29 -19.49
C LEU A 298 -3.66 -1.38 -18.42
N TYR A 299 -2.94 -1.21 -17.32
CA TYR A 299 -2.82 -2.19 -16.23
C TYR A 299 -3.07 -1.51 -14.88
N PRO A 300 -4.32 -1.13 -14.59
CA PRO A 300 -4.67 -0.55 -13.29
C PRO A 300 -4.48 -1.62 -12.19
N PRO A 301 -3.71 -1.35 -11.12
CA PRO A 301 -3.50 -2.34 -10.05
C PRO A 301 -4.79 -2.75 -9.33
N VAL A 302 -5.79 -1.85 -9.27
CA VAL A 302 -7.11 -2.11 -8.69
C VAL A 302 -8.19 -1.88 -9.76
N PRO A 303 -8.51 -2.89 -10.59
CA PRO A 303 -9.44 -2.72 -11.71
C PRO A 303 -10.92 -2.63 -11.32
N PHE A 304 -11.27 -2.99 -10.08
CA PHE A 304 -12.66 -3.02 -9.60
C PHE A 304 -12.84 -2.16 -8.35
N ASN A 305 -13.93 -1.37 -8.31
CA ASN A 305 -14.38 -0.65 -7.12
C ASN A 305 -15.76 -1.18 -6.72
N HIS A 306 -15.84 -1.78 -5.53
CA HIS A 306 -17.09 -2.34 -5.01
C HIS A 306 -17.78 -1.33 -4.08
N LYS A 307 -19.04 -1.05 -4.37
CA LYS A 307 -19.95 -0.21 -3.58
C LYS A 307 -21.30 -0.89 -3.40
N SER A 308 -22.00 -0.55 -2.34
CA SER A 308 -23.37 -0.98 -2.06
C SER A 308 -24.27 0.25 -1.92
N PRO A 309 -25.40 0.36 -2.63
CA PRO A 309 -26.35 1.44 -2.40
C PRO A 309 -26.95 1.32 -0.99
N ALA A 310 -26.94 2.42 -0.23
CA ALA A 310 -27.61 2.52 1.07
C ALA A 310 -29.09 2.87 0.94
N LYS A 311 -29.44 3.59 -0.14
CA LYS A 311 -30.81 3.92 -0.55
C LYS A 311 -30.97 3.60 -2.05
N PRO A 312 -32.18 3.24 -2.48
CA PRO A 312 -32.48 2.92 -3.88
C PRO A 312 -32.15 4.07 -4.84
#